data_AF-A0A7U4H5B2-F1
#
_entry.id   AF-A0A7U4H5B2-F1
#
_cell.length_a   1.000
_cell.length_b   1.000
_cell.length_c   1.000
_cell.angle_alpha   90.00
_cell.angle_beta   90.00
_cell.angle_gamma   90.00
#
_symmetry.space_group_name_H-M   'P 1'
#
loop_
_entity.id
_entity.type
_entity.pdbx_description
1 polymer ?
#
loop_
_entity_poly.entity_id
_entity_poly.type
_entity_poly.pdbx_seq_one_letter_code
_entity_poly.pdbx_strand_id
1 'polypeptide(L)'
;MGETTVGHVAGEVVRALYGAGYMESTIGQYRKSIRALERYAGGPDAVYTRGLGAGFAASTFSERTGGFSRQRWFDYGRLARLCDSYLRSGSVDLGKWRRSGLAEPVVPGLAVVMECWEAYLAGSGLASATVGHYRRMAGLFLTWLESHGVVSLDGSDGSHVLGFLAGLRSRWSESSMRHAASDLRPLFRWLGRDDLADAIGLAGIRRTHAIAGTLPDDEHRRLLEACASRSVPSRDAAITLLSLTCGLRACDVIGLRIADVDWDSMSIGLVQRKTGNPLTVPMTGPLAARLASWLLDERPATDDDRVFVRYKAPHVALRGHSSVYEAISRVMRHAGLGRRGGSRLLRRNAATRMLEAATPLPTISAVLGHADPDSTRVYMATHRGGMLACVLPVPEGGSS
;
A
#
# COMPACT_ATOMS: atom_id res chain seq x y z
N MET A 1 14.65 -36.05 -7.21
CA MET A 1 13.32 -35.40 -7.09
C MET A 1 12.54 -35.79 -8.32
N GLY A 2 11.43 -36.51 -8.17
CA GLY A 2 10.67 -37.06 -9.31
C GLY A 2 10.15 -35.97 -10.25
N GLU A 3 10.06 -36.30 -11.53
CA GLU A 3 9.46 -35.42 -12.53
C GLU A 3 8.01 -35.11 -12.13
N THR A 4 7.70 -33.82 -11.96
CA THR A 4 6.35 -33.39 -11.55
C THR A 4 5.51 -33.12 -12.79
N THR A 5 4.41 -33.87 -12.96
CA THR A 5 3.54 -33.73 -14.13
C THR A 5 2.64 -32.49 -14.03
N VAL A 6 2.18 -31.99 -15.18
CA VAL A 6 1.23 -30.86 -15.28
C VAL A 6 -0.03 -31.16 -14.46
N GLY A 7 -0.59 -32.36 -14.60
CA GLY A 7 -1.79 -32.78 -13.90
C GLY A 7 -1.61 -32.81 -12.38
N HIS A 8 -0.45 -33.28 -11.90
CA HIS A 8 -0.14 -33.28 -10.47
C HIS A 8 -0.05 -31.85 -9.92
N VAL A 9 0.76 -30.98 -10.53
CA VAL A 9 0.90 -29.59 -10.07
C VAL A 9 -0.43 -28.84 -10.13
N ALA A 10 -1.20 -29.02 -11.20
CA ALA A 10 -2.52 -28.41 -11.34
C ALA A 10 -3.51 -28.91 -10.27
N GLY A 11 -3.46 -30.20 -9.93
CA GLY A 11 -4.24 -30.80 -8.85
C GLY A 11 -3.91 -30.17 -7.49
N GLU A 12 -2.62 -29.98 -7.20
CA GLU A 12 -2.16 -29.31 -5.98
C GLU A 12 -2.61 -27.85 -5.90
N VAL A 13 -2.62 -27.13 -7.03
CA VAL A 13 -3.18 -25.78 -7.09
C VAL A 13 -4.66 -25.77 -6.74
N VAL A 14 -5.45 -26.71 -7.28
CA VAL A 14 -6.88 -26.81 -6.98
C VAL A 14 -7.12 -27.17 -5.51
N ARG A 15 -6.36 -28.13 -4.96
CA ARG A 15 -6.41 -28.49 -3.53
C ARG A 15 -6.12 -27.28 -2.63
N ALA A 16 -5.08 -26.51 -2.95
CA ALA A 16 -4.74 -25.30 -2.22
C ALA A 16 -5.85 -24.24 -2.30
N LEU A 17 -6.48 -24.06 -3.48
CA LEU A 17 -7.59 -23.12 -3.63
C LEU A 17 -8.81 -23.51 -2.78
N TYR A 18 -9.18 -24.80 -2.73
CA TYR A 18 -10.23 -25.29 -1.84
C TYR A 18 -9.87 -25.09 -0.37
N GLY A 19 -8.66 -25.48 0.04
CA GLY A 19 -8.19 -25.31 1.41
C GLY A 19 -8.17 -23.85 1.88
N ALA A 20 -8.00 -22.89 0.94
CA ALA A 20 -8.04 -21.46 1.23
C ALA A 20 -9.44 -20.82 1.15
N GLY A 21 -10.50 -21.61 0.90
CA GLY A 21 -11.88 -21.13 0.86
C GLY A 21 -12.27 -20.36 -0.40
N TYR A 22 -11.63 -20.61 -1.55
CA TYR A 22 -12.04 -19.97 -2.80
C TYR A 22 -13.44 -20.44 -3.25
N MET A 23 -14.25 -19.50 -3.75
CA MET A 23 -15.58 -19.81 -4.28
C MET A 23 -15.50 -20.78 -5.47
N GLU A 24 -16.47 -21.69 -5.61
CA GLU A 24 -16.51 -22.68 -6.69
C GLU A 24 -16.49 -22.02 -8.08
N SER A 25 -17.16 -20.88 -8.25
CA SER A 25 -17.11 -20.10 -9.51
C SER A 25 -15.69 -19.65 -9.87
N THR A 26 -14.86 -19.33 -8.87
CA THR A 26 -13.45 -18.94 -9.07
C THR A 26 -12.59 -20.16 -9.37
N ILE A 27 -12.79 -21.26 -8.65
CA ILE A 27 -12.10 -22.54 -8.92
C ILE A 27 -12.44 -23.05 -10.32
N GLY A 28 -13.69 -22.88 -10.76
CA GLY A 28 -14.14 -23.18 -12.12
C GLY A 28 -13.38 -22.41 -13.20
N GLN A 29 -12.99 -21.15 -12.95
CA GLN A 29 -12.12 -20.41 -13.89
C GLN A 29 -10.70 -20.97 -13.92
N TYR A 30 -10.13 -21.34 -12.76
CA TYR A 30 -8.83 -22.02 -12.74
C TYR A 30 -8.86 -23.34 -13.49
N ARG A 31 -9.92 -24.15 -13.35
CA ARG A 31 -10.09 -25.39 -14.12
C ARG A 31 -10.09 -25.15 -15.63
N LYS A 32 -10.66 -24.04 -16.11
CA LYS A 32 -10.58 -23.67 -17.54
C LYS A 32 -9.14 -23.34 -17.96
N SER A 33 -8.40 -22.59 -17.14
CA SER A 33 -7.00 -22.28 -17.39
C SER A 33 -6.10 -23.52 -17.32
N ILE A 34 -6.40 -24.46 -16.42
CA ILE A 34 -5.70 -25.76 -16.31
C ILE A 34 -5.90 -26.59 -17.57
N ARG A 35 -7.13 -26.73 -18.07
CA ARG A 35 -7.39 -27.39 -19.37
C ARG A 35 -6.71 -26.71 -20.55
N ALA A 36 -6.46 -25.40 -20.46
CA ALA A 36 -5.66 -24.71 -21.47
C ALA A 36 -4.17 -25.04 -21.34
N LEU A 37 -3.65 -25.12 -20.10
CA LEU A 37 -2.27 -25.52 -19.82
C LEU A 37 -2.00 -26.97 -20.24
N GLU A 38 -2.89 -27.92 -19.92
CA GLU A 38 -2.77 -29.33 -20.31
C GLU A 38 -2.72 -29.47 -21.84
N ARG A 39 -3.58 -28.77 -22.57
CA ARG A 39 -3.55 -28.75 -24.04
C ARG A 39 -2.25 -28.15 -24.58
N TYR A 40 -1.77 -27.07 -23.97
CA TYR A 40 -0.50 -26.43 -24.34
C TYR A 40 0.70 -27.36 -24.10
N ALA A 41 0.68 -28.15 -23.03
CA ALA A 41 1.75 -29.06 -22.66
C ALA A 41 1.74 -30.41 -23.42
N GLY A 42 0.69 -30.71 -24.18
CA GLY A 42 0.51 -32.00 -24.84
C GLY A 42 -0.14 -33.08 -23.97
N GLY A 43 -0.71 -32.73 -22.82
CA GLY A 43 -1.44 -33.64 -21.92
C GLY A 43 -1.16 -33.38 -20.44
N PRO A 44 -1.93 -34.03 -19.54
CA PRO A 44 -1.72 -33.93 -18.09
C PRO A 44 -0.45 -34.65 -17.62
N ASP A 45 0.01 -35.67 -18.34
CA ASP A 45 1.19 -36.47 -17.99
C ASP A 45 2.51 -35.81 -18.44
N ALA A 46 2.43 -34.70 -19.19
CA ALA A 46 3.61 -33.94 -19.57
C ALA A 46 4.34 -33.39 -18.34
N VAL A 47 5.68 -33.35 -18.40
CA VAL A 47 6.50 -32.82 -17.30
C VAL A 47 6.33 -31.30 -17.22
N TYR A 48 5.91 -30.80 -16.06
CA TYR A 48 5.81 -29.37 -15.83
C TYR A 48 7.18 -28.76 -15.49
N THR A 49 7.61 -27.79 -16.28
CA THR A 49 8.83 -27.01 -16.04
C THR A 49 8.50 -25.51 -15.98
N ARG A 50 9.36 -24.71 -15.34
CA ARG A 50 9.19 -23.24 -15.33
C ARG A 50 9.21 -22.64 -16.74
N GLY A 51 10.00 -23.22 -17.65
CA GLY A 51 10.04 -22.80 -19.05
C GLY A 51 8.70 -23.02 -19.76
N LEU A 52 8.08 -24.19 -19.56
CA LEU A 52 6.74 -24.49 -20.06
C LEU A 52 5.70 -23.55 -19.45
N GLY A 53 5.77 -23.29 -18.15
CA GLY A 53 4.92 -22.32 -17.46
C GLY A 53 5.02 -20.90 -18.02
N ALA A 54 6.24 -20.43 -18.28
CA ALA A 54 6.49 -19.12 -18.87
C ALA A 54 5.97 -19.01 -20.31
N GLY A 55 6.18 -20.05 -21.13
CA GLY A 55 5.64 -20.14 -22.49
C GLY A 55 4.11 -20.10 -22.51
N PHE A 56 3.46 -20.86 -21.63
CA PHE A 56 2.02 -20.83 -21.45
C PHE A 56 1.53 -19.45 -21.00
N ALA A 57 2.18 -18.82 -20.02
CA ALA A 57 1.83 -17.49 -19.55
C ALA A 57 1.93 -16.43 -20.65
N ALA A 58 2.84 -16.59 -21.61
CA ALA A 58 3.02 -15.70 -22.76
C ALA A 58 1.95 -15.91 -23.86
N SER A 59 1.21 -17.03 -23.85
CA SER A 59 0.16 -17.37 -24.81
C SER A 59 -1.13 -16.52 -24.67
N THR A 60 -0.98 -15.20 -24.75
CA THR A 60 -2.02 -14.21 -24.44
C THR A 60 -2.78 -13.71 -25.65
N PHE A 61 -2.30 -14.04 -26.85
CA PHE A 61 -2.95 -13.71 -28.11
C PHE A 61 -3.97 -14.78 -28.50
N SER A 62 -5.06 -14.35 -29.15
CA SER A 62 -6.09 -15.23 -29.68
C SER A 62 -5.67 -15.75 -31.06
N GLU A 63 -5.59 -17.07 -31.22
CA GLU A 63 -5.32 -17.71 -32.51
C GLU A 63 -6.36 -17.35 -33.58
N ARG A 64 -7.60 -17.07 -33.18
CA ARG A 64 -8.70 -16.75 -34.10
C ARG A 64 -8.71 -15.29 -34.56
N THR A 65 -8.24 -14.37 -33.72
CA THR A 65 -8.39 -12.92 -33.97
C THR A 65 -7.08 -12.16 -33.99
N GLY A 66 -5.95 -12.81 -33.67
CA GLY A 66 -4.64 -12.17 -33.50
C GLY A 66 -4.57 -11.15 -32.36
N GLY A 67 -5.69 -10.90 -31.65
CA GLY A 67 -5.80 -9.85 -30.64
C GLY A 67 -5.30 -10.29 -29.26
N PHE A 68 -4.69 -9.35 -28.54
CA PHE A 68 -4.26 -9.53 -27.16
C PHE A 68 -5.47 -9.70 -26.21
N SER A 69 -5.45 -10.72 -25.35
CA SER A 69 -6.45 -10.94 -24.31
C SER A 69 -5.90 -10.59 -22.93
N ARG A 70 -6.36 -9.46 -22.38
CA ARG A 70 -6.02 -9.04 -21.01
C ARG A 70 -6.42 -10.07 -19.95
N GLN A 71 -7.53 -10.77 -20.17
CA GLN A 71 -8.02 -11.80 -19.27
C GLN A 71 -7.08 -13.02 -19.28
N ARG A 72 -6.68 -13.51 -20.45
CA ARG A 72 -5.69 -14.61 -20.56
C ARG A 72 -4.35 -14.23 -19.93
N TRP A 73 -3.87 -13.02 -20.21
CA TRP A 73 -2.64 -12.50 -19.59
C TRP A 73 -2.69 -12.58 -18.06
N PHE A 74 -3.83 -12.21 -17.47
CA PHE A 74 -3.99 -12.30 -16.02
C PHE A 74 -4.12 -13.76 -15.53
N ASP A 75 -5.00 -14.56 -16.16
CA ASP A 75 -5.31 -15.92 -15.69
C ASP A 75 -4.14 -16.88 -15.88
N TYR A 76 -3.51 -16.86 -17.06
CA TYR A 76 -2.42 -17.77 -17.40
C TYR A 76 -1.16 -17.41 -16.62
N GLY A 77 -0.82 -16.11 -16.57
CA GLY A 77 0.28 -15.64 -15.75
C GLY A 77 0.09 -15.96 -14.26
N ARG A 78 -1.15 -15.89 -13.77
CA ARG A 78 -1.43 -16.27 -12.38
C ARG A 78 -1.31 -17.78 -12.15
N LEU A 79 -1.84 -18.62 -13.04
CA LEU A 79 -1.77 -20.07 -12.92
C LEU A 79 -0.32 -20.56 -12.97
N ALA A 80 0.47 -20.12 -13.97
CA ALA A 80 1.87 -20.50 -14.10
C ALA A 80 2.66 -20.20 -12.82
N ARG A 81 2.46 -19.02 -12.23
CA ARG A 81 3.10 -18.64 -10.95
C ARG A 81 2.72 -19.57 -9.78
N LEU A 82 1.45 -20.01 -9.71
CA LEU A 82 1.02 -20.95 -8.67
C LEU A 82 1.73 -22.29 -8.83
N CYS A 83 1.78 -22.80 -10.06
CA CYS A 83 2.50 -24.02 -10.38
C CYS A 83 4.01 -23.89 -10.08
N ASP A 84 4.63 -22.77 -10.46
CA ASP A 84 6.04 -22.49 -10.18
C ASP A 84 6.34 -22.38 -8.68
N SER A 85 5.38 -21.90 -7.87
CA SER A 85 5.55 -21.86 -6.42
C SER A 85 5.59 -23.26 -5.83
N TYR A 86 4.73 -24.16 -6.29
CA TYR A 86 4.75 -25.56 -5.88
C TYR A 86 6.07 -26.25 -6.26
N LEU A 87 6.55 -26.04 -7.48
CA LEU A 87 7.86 -26.57 -7.90
C LEU A 87 9.02 -26.07 -7.02
N ARG A 88 8.92 -24.87 -6.46
CA ARG A 88 9.98 -24.30 -5.61
C ARG A 88 9.97 -24.82 -4.19
N SER A 89 8.79 -24.92 -3.58
CA SER A 89 8.65 -25.09 -2.13
C SER A 89 7.81 -26.30 -1.74
N GLY A 90 7.37 -27.13 -2.70
CA GLY A 90 6.43 -28.23 -2.46
C GLY A 90 5.03 -27.77 -2.02
N SER A 91 4.75 -26.46 -2.10
CA SER A 91 3.54 -25.83 -1.58
C SER A 91 3.11 -24.67 -2.46
N VAL A 92 1.80 -24.48 -2.63
CA VAL A 92 1.24 -23.45 -3.52
C VAL A 92 1.10 -22.10 -2.80
N ASP A 93 1.82 -21.08 -3.28
CA ASP A 93 1.69 -19.70 -2.78
C ASP A 93 0.52 -18.96 -3.47
N LEU A 94 -0.63 -18.99 -2.81
CA LEU A 94 -1.86 -18.28 -3.21
C LEU A 94 -1.79 -16.76 -3.08
N GLY A 95 -0.65 -16.20 -2.69
CA GLY A 95 -0.43 -14.78 -2.61
C GLY A 95 -0.67 -14.06 -3.93
N LYS A 96 -1.07 -12.78 -3.85
CA LYS A 96 -1.09 -11.90 -5.03
C LYS A 96 0.34 -11.66 -5.51
N TRP A 97 0.50 -11.63 -6.84
CA TRP A 97 1.73 -11.25 -7.54
C TRP A 97 2.30 -9.95 -6.95
N ARG A 98 3.56 -9.99 -6.52
CA ARG A 98 4.38 -8.78 -6.41
C ARG A 98 4.74 -8.42 -7.85
N ARG A 99 4.52 -7.18 -8.28
CA ARG A 99 5.14 -6.66 -9.50
C ARG A 99 6.67 -6.76 -9.32
N SER A 100 7.24 -7.93 -9.57
CA SER A 100 8.68 -8.14 -9.65
C SER A 100 9.07 -7.83 -11.08
N GLY A 101 9.27 -6.55 -11.31
CA GLY A 101 10.13 -6.03 -12.33
C GLY A 101 10.70 -4.77 -11.71
N LEU A 102 11.42 -4.94 -10.59
CA LEU A 102 12.32 -3.87 -10.19
C LEU A 102 13.32 -3.77 -11.34
N ALA A 103 13.54 -2.55 -11.81
CA ALA A 103 14.59 -2.34 -12.80
C ALA A 103 15.90 -2.75 -12.13
N GLU A 104 16.58 -3.74 -12.69
CA GLU A 104 17.85 -4.24 -12.18
C GLU A 104 18.87 -4.03 -13.30
N PRO A 105 20.01 -3.37 -13.02
CA PRO A 105 21.03 -3.14 -14.02
C PRO A 105 21.70 -4.47 -14.41
N VAL A 106 22.02 -4.65 -15.69
CA VAL A 106 22.68 -5.87 -16.20
C VAL A 106 24.20 -5.67 -16.29
N VAL A 107 24.65 -4.46 -16.57
CA VAL A 107 26.09 -4.15 -16.62
C VAL A 107 26.76 -4.42 -15.26
N PRO A 108 27.86 -5.21 -15.22
CA PRO A 108 28.48 -5.65 -13.96
C PRO A 108 28.82 -4.53 -12.98
N GLY A 109 29.35 -3.40 -13.46
CA GLY A 109 29.73 -2.27 -12.60
C GLY A 109 28.56 -1.64 -11.84
N LEU A 110 27.35 -1.70 -12.38
CA LEU A 110 26.13 -1.18 -11.75
C LEU A 110 25.36 -2.28 -11.01
N ALA A 111 25.42 -3.53 -11.48
CA ALA A 111 24.86 -4.70 -10.81
C ALA A 111 25.48 -4.91 -9.42
N VAL A 112 26.81 -4.82 -9.31
CA VAL A 112 27.51 -4.91 -8.02
C VAL A 112 27.05 -3.82 -7.05
N VAL A 113 26.86 -2.59 -7.53
CA VAL A 113 26.34 -1.49 -6.70
C VAL A 113 24.95 -1.82 -6.16
N MET A 114 24.07 -2.37 -7.00
CA MET A 114 22.72 -2.77 -6.59
C MET A 114 22.76 -3.88 -5.52
N GLU A 115 23.60 -4.90 -5.72
CA GLU A 115 23.77 -6.01 -4.77
C GLU A 115 24.29 -5.52 -3.40
N CYS A 116 25.34 -4.68 -3.40
CA CYS A 116 25.88 -4.11 -2.18
C CYS A 116 24.86 -3.20 -1.47
N TRP A 117 24.08 -2.42 -2.23
CA TRP A 117 23.02 -1.59 -1.68
C TRP A 117 21.91 -2.42 -1.02
N GLU A 118 21.51 -3.53 -1.64
CA GLU A 118 20.52 -4.45 -1.07
C GLU A 118 21.01 -5.09 0.22
N ALA A 119 22.28 -5.50 0.26
CA ALA A 119 22.92 -6.04 1.47
C ALA A 119 22.94 -5.00 2.61
N TYR A 120 23.30 -3.75 2.29
CA TYR A 120 23.25 -2.64 3.25
C TYR A 120 21.82 -2.40 3.76
N LEU A 121 20.83 -2.34 2.88
CA LEU A 121 19.43 -2.15 3.26
C LEU A 121 18.91 -3.27 4.16
N ALA A 122 19.33 -4.52 3.93
CA ALA A 122 18.95 -5.66 4.77
C ALA A 122 19.48 -5.52 6.22
N GLY A 123 20.67 -4.92 6.41
CA GLY A 123 21.28 -4.68 7.73
C GLY A 123 20.87 -3.37 8.41
N SER A 124 20.16 -2.48 7.71
CA SER A 124 19.92 -1.09 8.16
C SER A 124 18.86 -0.92 9.28
N GLY A 125 18.14 -1.98 9.66
CA GLY A 125 17.02 -1.91 10.61
C GLY A 125 15.81 -1.09 10.13
N LEU A 126 15.80 -0.65 8.87
CA LEU A 126 14.70 0.14 8.29
C LEU A 126 13.43 -0.71 8.12
N ALA A 127 12.28 -0.05 8.17
CA ALA A 127 11.00 -0.68 7.87
C ALA A 127 10.98 -1.27 6.46
N SER A 128 10.38 -2.45 6.28
CA SER A 128 10.34 -3.18 5.00
C SER A 128 9.76 -2.36 3.83
N ALA A 129 8.79 -1.48 4.11
CA ALA A 129 8.25 -0.54 3.12
C ALA A 129 9.29 0.50 2.66
N THR A 130 10.10 1.01 3.59
CA THR A 130 11.19 1.96 3.30
C THR A 130 12.29 1.27 2.48
N VAL A 131 12.71 0.06 2.88
CA VAL A 131 13.64 -0.77 2.10
C VAL A 131 13.13 -0.98 0.68
N GLY A 132 11.86 -1.32 0.53
CA GLY A 132 11.24 -1.51 -0.79
C GLY A 132 11.24 -0.25 -1.67
N HIS A 133 11.01 0.93 -1.08
CA HIS A 133 11.07 2.20 -1.81
C HIS A 133 12.49 2.55 -2.23
N TYR A 134 13.46 2.43 -1.32
CA TYR A 134 14.87 2.72 -1.59
C TYR A 134 15.47 1.78 -2.63
N ARG A 135 15.20 0.46 -2.51
CA ARG A 135 15.60 -0.52 -3.53
C ARG A 135 15.03 -0.16 -4.89
N ARG A 136 13.74 0.16 -4.96
CA ARG A 136 13.08 0.50 -6.22
C ARG A 136 13.67 1.76 -6.87
N MET A 137 13.92 2.79 -6.08
CA MET A 137 14.45 4.04 -6.63
C MET A 137 15.89 3.87 -7.11
N ALA A 138 16.72 3.14 -6.36
CA ALA A 138 18.07 2.78 -6.77
C ALA A 138 18.07 2.00 -8.08
N GLY A 139 17.27 0.94 -8.18
CA GLY A 139 17.15 0.15 -9.41
C GLY A 139 16.73 0.98 -10.62
N LEU A 140 15.73 1.86 -10.46
CA LEU A 140 15.30 2.77 -11.54
C LEU A 140 16.43 3.70 -12.02
N PHE A 141 17.23 4.23 -11.10
CA PHE A 141 18.34 5.13 -11.44
C PHE A 141 19.50 4.37 -12.11
N LEU A 142 19.90 3.23 -11.55
CA LEU A 142 21.01 2.42 -12.09
C LEU A 142 20.68 1.87 -13.49
N THR A 143 19.47 1.36 -13.71
CA THR A 143 19.04 0.93 -15.06
C THR A 143 18.92 2.11 -16.03
N TRP A 144 18.61 3.32 -15.54
CA TRP A 144 18.62 4.51 -16.39
C TRP A 144 20.04 4.93 -16.76
N LEU A 145 21.01 4.84 -15.85
CA LEU A 145 22.42 5.07 -16.15
C LEU A 145 22.91 4.11 -17.25
N GLU A 146 22.60 2.83 -17.10
CA GLU A 146 22.91 1.79 -18.09
C GLU A 146 22.33 2.11 -19.47
N SER A 147 21.06 2.57 -19.53
CA SER A 147 20.44 2.94 -20.81
C SER A 147 21.06 4.20 -21.46
N HIS A 148 21.88 4.95 -20.73
CA HIS A 148 22.61 6.12 -21.22
C HIS A 148 24.11 5.83 -21.41
N GLY A 149 24.50 4.54 -21.43
CA GLY A 149 25.86 4.10 -21.75
C GLY A 149 26.83 4.17 -20.57
N VAL A 150 26.36 4.45 -19.35
CA VAL A 150 27.20 4.45 -18.15
C VAL A 150 27.38 3.01 -17.68
N VAL A 151 28.62 2.55 -17.62
CA VAL A 151 28.97 1.15 -17.28
C VAL A 151 29.46 0.96 -15.84
N SER A 152 29.84 2.05 -15.17
CA SER A 152 30.26 2.08 -13.77
C SER A 152 29.81 3.38 -13.12
N LEU A 153 29.69 3.39 -11.79
CA LEU A 153 29.26 4.58 -11.06
C LEU A 153 30.25 5.75 -11.20
N ASP A 154 31.53 5.47 -11.43
CA ASP A 154 32.57 6.50 -11.64
C ASP A 154 32.32 7.32 -12.91
N GLY A 155 31.62 6.75 -13.91
CA GLY A 155 31.19 7.46 -15.10
C GLY A 155 29.92 8.32 -14.92
N SER A 156 29.34 8.35 -13.72
CA SER A 156 28.16 9.17 -13.42
C SER A 156 28.53 10.49 -12.74
N ASP A 157 27.74 11.52 -13.00
CA ASP A 157 27.89 12.86 -12.44
C ASP A 157 26.52 13.51 -12.17
N GLY A 158 26.52 14.76 -11.69
CA GLY A 158 25.29 15.50 -11.40
C GLY A 158 24.37 15.69 -12.62
N SER A 159 24.90 15.72 -13.85
CA SER A 159 24.09 15.85 -15.06
C SER A 159 23.22 14.61 -15.29
N HIS A 160 23.72 13.43 -14.92
CA HIS A 160 22.97 12.18 -14.97
C HIS A 160 21.81 12.18 -13.96
N VAL A 161 22.02 12.71 -12.75
CA VAL A 161 20.96 12.85 -11.74
C VAL A 161 19.86 13.78 -12.23
N LEU A 162 20.24 14.92 -12.80
CA LEU A 162 19.30 15.89 -13.37
C LEU A 162 18.54 15.31 -14.56
N GLY A 163 19.24 14.61 -15.46
CA GLY A 163 18.66 13.92 -16.62
C GLY A 163 17.64 12.86 -16.20
N PHE A 164 17.98 12.03 -15.21
CA PHE A 164 17.06 11.03 -14.65
C PHE A 164 15.79 11.66 -14.09
N LEU A 165 15.93 12.68 -13.24
CA LEU A 165 14.79 13.36 -12.62
C LEU A 165 13.93 14.09 -13.68
N ALA A 166 14.53 14.69 -14.70
CA ALA A 166 13.81 15.29 -15.82
C ALA A 166 12.99 14.23 -16.60
N GLY A 167 13.57 13.05 -16.84
CA GLY A 167 12.89 11.93 -17.51
C GLY A 167 11.74 11.30 -16.70
N LEU A 168 11.75 11.43 -15.37
CA LEU A 168 10.62 11.06 -14.51
C LEU A 168 9.51 12.12 -14.54
N ARG A 169 9.88 13.40 -14.60
CA ARG A 169 8.94 14.54 -14.51
C ARG A 169 7.85 14.52 -15.58
N SER A 170 8.13 13.98 -16.77
CA SER A 170 7.16 13.85 -17.86
C SER A 170 6.02 12.85 -17.58
N ARG A 171 6.22 11.92 -16.63
CA ARG A 171 5.29 10.82 -16.34
C ARG A 171 4.80 10.79 -14.91
N TRP A 172 5.43 11.54 -14.01
CA TRP A 172 5.22 11.46 -12.57
C TRP A 172 4.63 12.76 -12.03
N SER A 173 3.78 12.65 -11.02
CA SER A 173 3.24 13.81 -10.32
C SER A 173 4.33 14.54 -9.52
N GLU A 174 4.17 15.84 -9.26
CA GLU A 174 5.11 16.62 -8.42
C GLU A 174 5.30 16.00 -7.02
N SER A 175 4.25 15.37 -6.47
CA SER A 175 4.36 14.65 -5.19
C SER A 175 5.23 13.40 -5.30
N SER A 176 5.13 12.67 -6.40
CA SER A 176 5.98 11.51 -6.70
C SER A 176 7.43 11.93 -6.94
N MET A 177 7.66 13.07 -7.60
CA MET A 177 9.00 13.64 -7.80
C MET A 177 9.71 13.94 -6.48
N ARG A 178 8.98 14.50 -5.50
CA ARG A 178 9.53 14.71 -4.15
C ARG A 178 9.95 13.42 -3.46
N HIS A 179 9.18 12.35 -3.63
CA HIS A 179 9.54 11.04 -3.11
C HIS A 179 10.78 10.49 -3.83
N ALA A 180 10.85 10.57 -5.16
CA ALA A 180 12.03 10.14 -5.92
C ALA A 180 13.32 10.83 -5.44
N ALA A 181 13.28 12.16 -5.30
CA ALA A 181 14.40 12.94 -4.77
C ALA A 181 14.80 12.55 -3.35
N SER A 182 13.82 12.28 -2.49
CA SER A 182 14.07 11.89 -1.09
C SER A 182 14.60 10.45 -0.99
N ASP A 183 14.16 9.57 -1.87
CA ASP A 183 14.51 8.14 -1.87
C ASP A 183 15.87 7.85 -2.53
N LEU A 184 16.36 8.74 -3.42
CA LEU A 184 17.71 8.65 -4.00
C LEU A 184 18.82 9.12 -3.07
N ARG A 185 18.55 10.13 -2.24
CA ARG A 185 19.58 10.74 -1.38
C ARG A 185 20.28 9.73 -0.44
N PRO A 186 19.60 8.74 0.16
CA PRO A 186 20.25 7.70 0.96
C PRO A 186 21.25 6.85 0.16
N LEU A 187 20.94 6.52 -1.10
CA LEU A 187 21.84 5.77 -1.96
C LEU A 187 23.14 6.56 -2.19
N PHE A 188 23.04 7.83 -2.60
CA PHE A 188 24.21 8.66 -2.89
C PHE A 188 25.09 8.91 -1.67
N ARG A 189 24.48 9.12 -0.50
CA ARG A 189 25.22 9.23 0.76
C ARG A 189 25.94 7.94 1.14
N TRP A 190 25.29 6.80 0.97
CA TRP A 190 25.92 5.50 1.22
C TRP A 190 27.10 5.23 0.26
N LEU A 191 26.99 5.69 -0.99
CA LEU A 191 28.06 5.63 -1.98
C LEU A 191 29.20 6.63 -1.73
N GLY A 192 29.06 7.55 -0.75
CA GLY A 192 30.03 8.63 -0.54
C GLY A 192 30.05 9.68 -1.66
N ARG A 193 28.96 9.77 -2.44
CA ARG A 193 28.82 10.66 -3.60
C ARG A 193 27.93 11.86 -3.28
N ASP A 194 28.46 12.75 -2.45
CA ASP A 194 27.75 13.98 -2.04
C ASP A 194 27.45 14.91 -3.23
N ASP A 195 28.31 14.89 -4.27
CA ASP A 195 28.09 15.59 -5.53
C ASP A 195 26.77 15.19 -6.21
N LEU A 196 26.43 13.90 -6.19
CA LEU A 196 25.16 13.39 -6.73
C LEU A 196 23.97 13.75 -5.82
N ALA A 197 24.18 13.75 -4.50
CA ALA A 197 23.16 14.15 -3.54
C ALA A 197 22.81 15.64 -3.64
N ASP A 198 23.80 16.49 -3.91
CA ASP A 198 23.64 17.93 -4.09
C ASP A 198 22.98 18.26 -5.43
N ALA A 199 23.27 17.51 -6.49
CA ALA A 199 22.60 17.63 -7.78
C ALA A 199 21.06 17.48 -7.69
N ILE A 200 20.55 16.71 -6.73
CA ILE A 200 19.10 16.62 -6.45
C ILE A 200 18.52 18.01 -6.10
N GLY A 201 19.27 18.83 -5.35
CA GLY A 201 18.85 20.19 -4.99
C GLY A 201 18.69 21.11 -6.20
N LEU A 202 19.49 20.89 -7.24
CA LEU A 202 19.46 21.65 -8.49
C LEU A 202 18.29 21.27 -9.41
N ALA A 203 17.60 20.16 -9.15
CA ALA A 203 16.46 19.69 -9.96
C ALA A 203 15.19 20.56 -9.84
N GLY A 204 15.19 21.57 -8.97
CA GLY A 204 14.06 22.50 -8.82
C GLY A 204 12.77 21.84 -8.34
N ILE A 205 12.87 20.74 -7.57
CA ILE A 205 11.72 20.03 -7.01
C ILE A 205 11.22 20.82 -5.79
N ARG A 206 10.11 21.53 -5.96
CA ARG A 206 9.60 22.45 -4.94
C ARG A 206 8.84 21.70 -3.85
N ARG A 207 9.08 22.06 -2.59
CA ARG A 207 8.19 21.67 -1.49
C ARG A 207 6.96 22.57 -1.50
N THR A 208 5.82 22.00 -1.88
CA THR A 208 4.52 22.68 -1.74
C THR A 208 3.89 22.30 -0.40
N HIS A 209 3.63 23.32 0.43
CA HIS A 209 2.85 23.19 1.66
C HIS A 209 1.40 23.59 1.36
N ALA A 210 0.69 22.75 0.58
CA ALA A 210 -0.74 22.96 0.40
C ALA A 210 -1.46 22.71 1.74
N ILE A 211 -2.24 23.69 2.22
CA ILE A 211 -3.18 23.49 3.32
C ILE A 211 -4.24 22.51 2.80
N ALA A 212 -4.06 21.26 3.16
CA ALA A 212 -4.83 20.21 2.56
C ALA A 212 -6.16 20.07 3.31
N GLY A 213 -7.26 20.31 2.61
CA GLY A 213 -8.59 20.44 3.19
C GLY A 213 -9.04 19.26 4.06
N THR A 214 -9.86 19.57 5.05
CA THR A 214 -10.59 18.64 5.92
C THR A 214 -11.95 18.27 5.31
N LEU A 215 -12.75 17.44 5.99
CA LEU A 215 -14.14 17.25 5.64
C LEU A 215 -14.96 18.39 6.26
N PRO A 216 -15.80 19.11 5.49
CA PRO A 216 -16.86 19.96 6.03
C PRO A 216 -17.80 19.17 6.93
N ASP A 217 -18.54 19.86 7.81
CA ASP A 217 -19.43 19.21 8.77
C ASP A 217 -20.52 18.35 8.11
N ASP A 218 -21.08 18.79 6.98
CA ASP A 218 -22.04 17.98 6.21
C ASP A 218 -21.41 16.67 5.71
N GLU A 219 -20.21 16.74 5.10
CA GLU A 219 -19.51 15.55 4.61
C GLU A 219 -19.14 14.61 5.77
N HIS A 220 -18.74 15.16 6.92
CA HIS A 220 -18.42 14.39 8.12
C HIS A 220 -19.65 13.66 8.67
N ARG A 221 -20.78 14.38 8.82
CA ARG A 221 -22.05 13.82 9.28
C ARG A 221 -22.55 12.72 8.36
N ARG A 222 -22.60 12.96 7.06
CA ARG A 222 -23.01 11.96 6.06
C ARG A 222 -22.12 10.72 6.08
N LEU A 223 -20.82 10.89 6.33
CA LEU A 223 -19.90 9.77 6.44
C LEU A 223 -20.15 8.94 7.71
N LEU A 224 -20.47 9.58 8.85
CA LEU A 224 -20.90 8.89 10.07
C LEU A 224 -22.21 8.13 9.88
N GLU A 225 -23.21 8.76 9.26
CA GLU A 225 -24.51 8.16 8.93
C GLU A 225 -24.34 6.94 8.02
N ALA A 226 -23.51 7.05 6.98
CA ALA A 226 -23.19 5.93 6.10
C ALA A 226 -22.53 4.77 6.86
N CYS A 227 -21.62 5.06 7.81
CA CYS A 227 -20.99 4.01 8.64
C CYS A 227 -21.98 3.34 9.61
N ALA A 228 -22.93 4.10 10.16
CA ALA A 228 -23.97 3.60 11.04
C ALA A 228 -25.04 2.78 10.29
N SER A 229 -25.23 3.06 9.00
CA SER A 229 -26.13 2.29 8.15
C SER A 229 -25.64 0.85 7.92
N ARG A 230 -26.57 -0.07 7.61
CA ARG A 230 -26.25 -1.43 7.15
C ARG A 230 -25.99 -1.52 5.64
N SER A 231 -25.97 -0.38 4.95
CA SER A 231 -25.85 -0.31 3.48
C SER A 231 -24.41 -0.44 2.97
N VAL A 232 -23.43 -0.40 3.87
CA VAL A 232 -22.01 -0.68 3.58
C VAL A 232 -21.56 -1.89 4.41
N PRO A 233 -20.54 -2.65 3.97
CA PRO A 233 -20.00 -3.76 4.77
C PRO A 233 -19.51 -3.30 6.14
N SER A 234 -19.77 -4.08 7.20
CA SER A 234 -19.37 -3.74 8.59
C SER A 234 -17.88 -3.53 8.72
N ARG A 235 -17.09 -4.34 8.01
CA ARG A 235 -15.64 -4.18 7.92
C ARG A 235 -15.23 -2.78 7.45
N ASP A 236 -15.84 -2.31 6.36
CA ASP A 236 -15.45 -1.08 5.72
C ASP A 236 -15.91 0.13 6.55
N ALA A 237 -17.09 0.04 7.18
CA ALA A 237 -17.56 1.02 8.16
C ALA A 237 -16.64 1.12 9.37
N ALA A 238 -16.26 -0.01 9.99
CA ALA A 238 -15.36 -0.03 11.14
C ALA A 238 -13.97 0.55 10.80
N ILE A 239 -13.38 0.17 9.67
CA ILE A 239 -12.11 0.75 9.17
C ILE A 239 -12.23 2.27 8.99
N THR A 240 -13.36 2.74 8.46
CA THR A 240 -13.62 4.16 8.23
C THR A 240 -13.77 4.91 9.55
N LEU A 241 -14.56 4.39 10.49
CA LEU A 241 -14.74 4.94 11.83
C LEU A 241 -13.42 5.03 12.60
N LEU A 242 -12.62 3.96 12.65
CA LEU A 242 -11.29 3.99 13.30
C LEU A 242 -10.38 5.09 12.74
N SER A 243 -10.45 5.35 11.44
CA SER A 243 -9.68 6.41 10.80
C SER A 243 -10.28 7.81 11.02
N LEU A 244 -11.60 7.91 11.09
CA LEU A 244 -12.37 9.16 11.17
C LEU A 244 -12.48 9.72 12.59
N THR A 245 -12.73 8.86 13.57
CA THR A 245 -12.96 9.25 14.97
C THR A 245 -11.69 9.13 15.80
N CYS A 246 -10.94 8.03 15.64
CA CYS A 246 -9.74 7.76 16.43
C CYS A 246 -8.44 8.19 15.72
N GLY A 247 -8.51 8.60 14.45
CA GLY A 247 -7.35 9.05 13.70
C GLY A 247 -6.28 7.97 13.46
N LEU A 248 -6.63 6.69 13.54
CA LEU A 248 -5.65 5.60 13.39
C LEU A 248 -5.02 5.59 12.00
N ARG A 249 -3.72 5.23 11.94
CA ARG A 249 -3.05 5.05 10.64
C ARG A 249 -3.52 3.76 10.00
N ALA A 250 -3.48 3.73 8.67
CA ALA A 250 -3.82 2.51 7.94
C ALA A 250 -2.91 1.32 8.30
N CYS A 251 -1.64 1.51 8.70
CA CYS A 251 -0.81 0.41 9.18
C CYS A 251 -1.28 -0.14 10.53
N ASP A 252 -1.75 0.74 11.42
CA ASP A 252 -2.26 0.36 12.74
C ASP A 252 -3.60 -0.36 12.59
N VAL A 253 -4.51 0.13 11.74
CA VAL A 253 -5.76 -0.55 11.38
C VAL A 253 -5.51 -1.93 10.78
N ILE A 254 -4.59 -2.06 9.82
CA ILE A 254 -4.21 -3.37 9.25
C ILE A 254 -3.64 -4.31 10.32
N GLY A 255 -2.98 -3.72 11.32
CA GLY A 255 -2.25 -4.43 12.34
C GLY A 255 -3.04 -4.83 13.58
N LEU A 256 -4.25 -4.31 13.72
CA LEU A 256 -5.09 -4.43 14.91
C LEU A 256 -5.50 -5.89 15.14
N ARG A 257 -5.29 -6.37 16.36
CA ARG A 257 -5.63 -7.74 16.80
C ARG A 257 -6.94 -7.75 17.55
N ILE A 258 -7.61 -8.91 17.56
CA ILE A 258 -8.86 -9.08 18.31
C ILE A 258 -8.64 -8.82 19.81
N ALA A 259 -7.50 -9.25 20.34
CA ALA A 259 -7.11 -9.01 21.74
C ALA A 259 -6.82 -7.53 22.08
N ASP A 260 -6.66 -6.66 21.08
CA ASP A 260 -6.46 -5.23 21.31
C ASP A 260 -7.79 -4.51 21.66
N VAL A 261 -8.94 -5.18 21.51
CA VAL A 261 -10.28 -4.62 21.74
C VAL A 261 -10.80 -5.02 23.11
N ASP A 262 -10.97 -4.04 23.99
CA ASP A 262 -11.59 -4.19 25.30
C ASP A 262 -13.06 -3.74 25.25
N TRP A 263 -13.96 -4.72 25.32
CA TRP A 263 -15.41 -4.49 25.26
C TRP A 263 -15.98 -3.96 26.57
N ASP A 264 -15.38 -4.31 27.71
CA ASP A 264 -15.85 -3.89 29.03
C ASP A 264 -15.50 -2.41 29.25
N SER A 265 -14.28 -2.04 28.89
CA SER A 265 -13.80 -0.66 28.99
C SER A 265 -14.20 0.19 27.76
N MET A 266 -14.85 -0.39 26.75
CA MET A 266 -15.15 0.23 25.46
C MET A 266 -13.94 0.97 24.86
N SER A 267 -12.78 0.30 24.81
CA SER A 267 -11.53 0.89 24.33
C SER A 267 -10.73 -0.05 23.43
N ILE A 268 -9.76 0.52 22.71
CA ILE A 268 -8.83 -0.23 21.86
C ILE A 268 -7.41 0.18 22.25
N GLY A 269 -6.62 -0.78 22.75
CA GLY A 269 -5.23 -0.60 23.16
C GLY A 269 -4.26 -1.28 22.18
N LEU A 270 -3.36 -0.51 21.56
CA LEU A 270 -2.42 -1.03 20.56
C LEU A 270 -1.06 -0.35 20.65
N VAL A 271 -0.02 -1.04 20.14
CA VAL A 271 1.29 -0.43 19.89
C VAL A 271 1.36 0.03 18.44
N GLN A 272 1.58 1.34 18.24
CA GLN A 272 1.59 1.94 16.91
C GLN A 272 2.75 1.40 16.08
N ARG A 273 2.47 0.90 14.86
CA ARG A 273 3.49 0.22 14.04
C ARG A 273 4.59 1.13 13.52
N LYS A 274 4.27 2.41 13.30
CA LYS A 274 5.24 3.37 12.74
C LYS A 274 6.19 3.93 13.80
N THR A 275 5.71 4.11 15.03
CA THR A 275 6.43 4.81 16.09
C THR A 275 6.83 3.93 17.27
N GLY A 276 6.20 2.78 17.45
CA GLY A 276 6.42 1.91 18.61
C GLY A 276 5.74 2.39 19.90
N ASN A 277 4.98 3.48 19.84
CA ASN A 277 4.34 4.04 21.04
C ASN A 277 3.04 3.29 21.38
N PRO A 278 2.77 3.02 22.66
CA PRO A 278 1.47 2.53 23.09
C PRO A 278 0.41 3.62 22.88
N LEU A 279 -0.78 3.19 22.51
CA LEU A 279 -1.94 4.04 22.28
C LEU A 279 -3.20 3.32 22.74
N THR A 280 -4.00 3.99 23.56
CA THR A 280 -5.36 3.58 23.87
C THR A 280 -6.33 4.62 23.32
N VAL A 281 -7.34 4.17 22.57
CA VAL A 281 -8.40 5.04 22.02
C VAL A 281 -9.79 4.55 22.46
N PRO A 282 -10.73 5.47 22.72
CA PRO A 282 -12.09 5.09 23.08
C PRO A 282 -12.84 4.54 21.86
N MET A 283 -13.76 3.61 22.11
CA MET A 283 -14.65 3.04 21.12
C MET A 283 -16.02 3.70 21.21
N THR A 284 -16.44 4.38 20.14
CA THR A 284 -17.79 4.95 20.07
C THR A 284 -18.84 3.86 19.89
N GLY A 285 -20.09 4.10 20.29
CA GLY A 285 -21.21 3.16 20.08
C GLY A 285 -21.32 2.65 18.63
N PRO A 286 -21.30 3.54 17.60
CA PRO A 286 -21.28 3.12 16.22
C PRO A 286 -20.06 2.26 15.86
N LEU A 287 -18.87 2.58 16.36
CA LEU A 287 -17.67 1.77 16.09
C LEU A 287 -17.78 0.38 16.71
N ALA A 288 -18.22 0.29 17.97
CA ALA A 288 -18.45 -0.96 18.66
C ALA A 288 -19.44 -1.85 17.92
N ALA A 289 -20.59 -1.28 17.50
CA ALA A 289 -21.62 -2.00 16.76
C ALA A 289 -21.09 -2.56 15.43
N ARG A 290 -20.33 -1.76 14.66
CA ARG A 290 -19.78 -2.22 13.37
C ARG A 290 -18.62 -3.21 13.54
N LEU A 291 -17.83 -3.08 14.60
CA LEU A 291 -16.83 -4.08 14.95
C LEU A 291 -17.48 -5.41 15.36
N ALA A 292 -18.53 -5.36 16.17
CA ALA A 292 -19.27 -6.55 16.60
C ALA A 292 -19.90 -7.26 15.39
N SER A 293 -20.65 -6.53 14.54
CA SER A 293 -21.23 -7.13 13.32
C SER A 293 -20.15 -7.66 12.37
N TRP A 294 -19.00 -6.99 12.28
CA TRP A 294 -17.90 -7.54 11.50
C TRP A 294 -17.39 -8.86 12.11
N LEU A 295 -17.04 -8.88 13.39
CA LEU A 295 -16.40 -10.02 14.04
C LEU A 295 -17.33 -11.24 14.18
N LEU A 296 -18.62 -11.00 14.43
CA LEU A 296 -19.60 -12.06 14.68
C LEU A 296 -20.31 -12.54 13.41
N ASP A 297 -20.63 -11.63 12.49
CA ASP A 297 -21.54 -11.94 11.38
C ASP A 297 -20.83 -12.03 10.01
N GLU A 298 -19.85 -11.15 9.76
CA GLU A 298 -19.28 -10.98 8.41
C GLU A 298 -17.84 -11.50 8.25
N ARG A 299 -17.08 -11.64 9.34
CA ARG A 299 -15.66 -12.02 9.31
C ARG A 299 -15.54 -13.50 8.95
N PRO A 300 -14.87 -13.83 7.83
CA PRO A 300 -14.64 -15.22 7.47
C PRO A 300 -13.82 -15.95 8.53
N ALA A 301 -14.09 -17.24 8.71
CA ALA A 301 -13.29 -18.10 9.57
C ALA A 301 -11.83 -18.15 9.08
N THR A 302 -10.89 -17.86 9.97
CA THR A 302 -9.45 -17.87 9.71
C THR A 302 -8.67 -17.86 11.01
N ASP A 303 -7.48 -18.48 11.01
CA ASP A 303 -6.55 -18.51 12.13
C ASP A 303 -5.77 -17.20 12.33
N ASP A 304 -5.91 -16.21 11.42
CA ASP A 304 -5.31 -14.89 11.60
C ASP A 304 -5.99 -14.18 12.78
N ASP A 305 -5.23 -13.71 13.76
CA ASP A 305 -5.75 -13.06 14.98
C ASP A 305 -6.11 -11.58 14.77
N ARG A 306 -5.86 -11.05 13.56
CA ARG A 306 -6.17 -9.66 13.22
C ARG A 306 -7.68 -9.44 13.11
N VAL A 307 -8.13 -8.27 13.57
CA VAL A 307 -9.52 -7.83 13.43
C VAL A 307 -9.90 -7.84 11.95
N PHE A 308 -9.10 -7.20 11.10
CA PHE A 308 -9.45 -7.02 9.69
C PHE A 308 -8.71 -7.99 8.77
N VAL A 309 -9.50 -8.86 8.15
CA VAL A 309 -9.04 -9.80 7.11
C VAL A 309 -9.73 -9.55 5.78
N ARG A 310 -9.26 -10.24 4.75
CA ARG A 310 -9.82 -10.15 3.40
C ARG A 310 -11.17 -10.87 3.31
N TYR A 311 -12.16 -10.15 2.79
CA TYR A 311 -13.47 -10.74 2.43
C TYR A 311 -13.36 -11.85 1.39
N LYS A 312 -12.43 -11.71 0.42
CA LYS A 312 -12.19 -12.72 -0.62
C LYS A 312 -10.95 -13.53 -0.29
N ALA A 313 -11.07 -14.85 -0.39
CA ALA A 313 -10.00 -15.83 -0.25
C ALA A 313 -8.68 -15.43 -0.97
N PRO A 314 -7.51 -15.81 -0.43
CA PRO A 314 -7.34 -16.37 0.90
C PRO A 314 -7.71 -15.33 1.97
N HIS A 315 -8.39 -15.77 3.04
CA HIS A 315 -8.94 -14.95 4.13
C HIS A 315 -7.87 -14.47 5.12
N VAL A 316 -6.75 -13.97 4.59
CA VAL A 316 -5.61 -13.49 5.37
C VAL A 316 -5.72 -12.01 5.69
N ALA A 317 -4.83 -11.51 6.56
CA ALA A 317 -4.61 -10.09 6.81
C ALA A 317 -4.67 -9.20 5.56
N LEU A 318 -5.14 -7.97 5.76
CA LEU A 318 -5.03 -6.92 4.74
C LEU A 318 -3.55 -6.65 4.42
N ARG A 319 -3.19 -6.63 3.14
CA ARG A 319 -1.78 -6.60 2.72
C ARG A 319 -1.12 -5.22 2.74
N GLY A 320 -1.91 -4.14 2.74
CA GLY A 320 -1.33 -2.80 2.63
C GLY A 320 -2.37 -1.69 2.58
N HIS A 321 -1.86 -0.45 2.61
CA HIS A 321 -2.67 0.76 2.71
C HIS A 321 -3.73 0.91 1.61
N SER A 322 -3.52 0.32 0.43
CA SER A 322 -4.52 0.31 -0.65
C SER A 322 -5.81 -0.40 -0.24
N SER A 323 -5.76 -1.43 0.60
CA SER A 323 -6.97 -2.14 1.06
C SER A 323 -7.82 -1.26 1.97
N VAL A 324 -7.17 -0.50 2.86
CA VAL A 324 -7.81 0.49 3.72
C VAL A 324 -8.35 1.66 2.89
N TYR A 325 -7.59 2.14 1.91
CA TYR A 325 -8.01 3.18 0.99
C TYR A 325 -9.28 2.78 0.22
N GLU A 326 -9.34 1.56 -0.32
CA GLU A 326 -10.52 1.07 -1.04
C GLU A 326 -11.74 0.90 -0.13
N ALA A 327 -11.55 0.41 1.10
CA ALA A 327 -12.63 0.34 2.09
C ALA A 327 -13.22 1.72 2.38
N ILE A 328 -12.38 2.70 2.72
CA ILE A 328 -12.78 4.08 2.97
C ILE A 328 -13.43 4.71 1.73
N SER A 329 -12.84 4.51 0.54
CA SER A 329 -13.36 5.05 -0.71
C SER A 329 -14.75 4.52 -1.05
N ARG A 330 -15.05 3.25 -0.72
CA ARG A 330 -16.39 2.69 -0.90
C ARG A 330 -17.41 3.35 0.03
N VAL A 331 -17.06 3.55 1.30
CA VAL A 331 -17.96 4.22 2.25
C VAL A 331 -18.16 5.69 1.87
N MET A 332 -17.10 6.41 1.49
CA MET A 332 -17.21 7.79 1.01
C MET A 332 -18.09 7.92 -0.23
N ARG A 333 -17.96 6.99 -1.18
CA ARG A 333 -18.83 6.96 -2.38
C ARG A 333 -20.27 6.69 -2.01
N HIS A 334 -20.52 5.75 -1.09
CA HIS A 334 -21.86 5.45 -0.60
C HIS A 334 -22.49 6.67 0.11
N ALA A 335 -21.70 7.40 0.90
CA ALA A 335 -22.10 8.65 1.53
C ALA A 335 -22.31 9.80 0.53
N GLY A 336 -22.02 9.61 -0.76
CA GLY A 336 -22.20 10.61 -1.83
C GLY A 336 -21.14 11.72 -1.83
N LEU A 337 -19.94 11.46 -1.31
CA LEU A 337 -18.84 12.44 -1.33
C LEU A 337 -18.18 12.43 -2.71
N GLY A 338 -18.26 13.55 -3.43
CA GLY A 338 -17.70 13.73 -4.79
C GLY A 338 -16.17 13.84 -4.85
N ARG A 339 -15.46 13.45 -3.79
CA ARG A 339 -14.01 13.64 -3.63
C ARG A 339 -13.31 12.33 -3.31
N ARG A 340 -12.03 12.25 -3.70
CA ARG A 340 -11.15 11.15 -3.30
C ARG A 340 -10.67 11.37 -1.88
N GLY A 341 -10.63 10.30 -1.10
CA GLY A 341 -10.18 10.34 0.28
C GLY A 341 -9.80 8.96 0.79
N GLY A 342 -8.92 8.94 1.78
CA GLY A 342 -8.47 7.72 2.44
C GLY A 342 -8.07 8.03 3.88
N SER A 343 -7.41 7.08 4.52
CA SER A 343 -7.03 7.19 5.94
C SER A 343 -6.30 8.50 6.29
N ARG A 344 -5.46 9.03 5.39
CA ARG A 344 -4.77 10.32 5.60
C ARG A 344 -5.72 11.51 5.69
N LEU A 345 -6.77 11.55 4.87
CA LEU A 345 -7.79 12.61 4.90
C LEU A 345 -8.59 12.50 6.21
N LEU A 346 -9.09 11.30 6.52
CA LEU A 346 -9.90 11.07 7.71
C LEU A 346 -9.14 11.36 8.99
N ARG A 347 -7.87 10.94 9.06
CA ARG A 347 -6.99 11.24 10.18
C ARG A 347 -6.72 12.72 10.35
N ARG A 348 -6.55 13.48 9.26
CA ARG A 348 -6.45 14.95 9.35
C ARG A 348 -7.74 15.54 9.89
N ASN A 349 -8.89 15.04 9.43
CA ASN A 349 -10.18 15.48 9.93
C ASN A 349 -10.31 15.19 11.43
N ALA A 350 -9.94 13.99 11.90
CA ALA A 350 -9.91 13.65 13.34
C ALA A 350 -9.04 14.64 14.14
N ALA A 351 -7.81 14.90 13.66
CA ALA A 351 -6.90 15.85 14.29
C ALA A 351 -7.50 17.27 14.38
N THR A 352 -8.13 17.72 13.30
CA THR A 352 -8.74 19.06 13.25
C THR A 352 -9.93 19.15 14.20
N ARG A 353 -10.79 18.12 14.26
CA ARG A 353 -11.93 18.12 15.19
C ARG A 353 -11.49 18.03 16.65
N MET A 354 -10.40 17.31 16.96
CA MET A 354 -9.82 17.32 18.31
C MET A 354 -9.30 18.71 18.69
N LEU A 355 -8.67 19.43 17.75
CA LEU A 355 -8.26 20.83 17.94
C LEU A 355 -9.47 21.75 18.18
N GLU A 356 -10.52 21.62 17.36
CA GLU A 356 -11.77 22.39 17.50
C GLU A 356 -12.46 22.12 18.85
N ALA A 357 -12.35 20.90 19.36
CA ALA A 357 -12.81 20.51 20.69
C ALA A 357 -11.86 20.92 21.83
N ALA A 358 -10.89 21.80 21.57
CA ALA A 358 -9.89 22.28 22.54
C ALA A 358 -9.06 21.16 23.20
N THR A 359 -8.86 20.03 22.51
CA THR A 359 -7.99 18.95 23.03
C THR A 359 -6.53 19.42 23.04
N PRO A 360 -5.79 19.25 24.15
CA PRO A 360 -4.39 19.64 24.23
C PRO A 360 -3.54 19.00 23.12
N LEU A 361 -2.66 19.79 22.49
CA LEU A 361 -1.77 19.33 21.43
C LEU A 361 -0.92 18.10 21.79
N PRO A 362 -0.38 17.96 23.01
CA PRO A 362 0.33 16.74 23.39
C PRO A 362 -0.55 15.49 23.29
N THR A 363 -1.81 15.59 23.69
CA THR A 363 -2.81 14.51 23.59
C THR A 363 -3.10 14.18 22.13
N ILE A 364 -3.31 15.20 21.29
CA ILE A 364 -3.51 14.98 19.84
C ILE A 364 -2.27 14.33 19.22
N SER A 365 -1.08 14.80 19.58
CA SER A 365 0.20 14.25 19.12
C SER A 365 0.35 12.78 19.51
N ALA A 366 -0.03 12.42 20.74
CA ALA A 366 0.00 11.05 21.24
C ALA A 366 -1.03 10.15 20.51
N VAL A 367 -2.28 10.59 20.38
CA VAL A 367 -3.34 9.86 19.66
C VAL A 367 -2.96 9.62 18.21
N LEU A 368 -2.39 10.65 17.58
CA LEU A 368 -1.89 10.53 16.23
C LEU A 368 -0.58 9.71 16.21
N GLY A 369 0.20 9.67 17.27
CA GLY A 369 1.50 9.01 17.30
C GLY A 369 2.55 9.78 16.53
N HIS A 370 2.56 11.10 16.65
CA HIS A 370 3.62 11.93 16.08
C HIS A 370 4.81 11.92 17.04
N ALA A 371 5.95 11.43 16.57
CA ALA A 371 7.21 11.46 17.33
C ALA A 371 7.77 12.88 17.44
N ASP A 372 7.41 13.75 16.49
CA ASP A 372 7.80 15.15 16.45
C ASP A 372 6.56 16.05 16.60
N PRO A 373 6.50 16.92 17.62
CA PRO A 373 5.43 17.90 17.80
C PRO A 373 5.17 18.79 16.57
N ASP A 374 6.19 19.05 15.74
CA ASP A 374 6.04 19.84 14.51
C ASP A 374 5.14 19.16 13.48
N SER A 375 5.06 17.83 13.50
CA SER A 375 4.12 17.07 12.66
C SER A 375 2.66 17.37 13.00
N THR A 376 2.39 17.82 14.23
CA THR A 376 1.05 18.19 14.72
C THR A 376 0.74 19.67 14.42
N ARG A 377 1.75 20.54 14.36
CA ARG A 377 1.59 21.98 14.00
C ARG A 377 0.98 22.19 12.61
N VAL A 378 1.16 21.26 11.68
CA VAL A 378 0.52 21.29 10.34
C VAL A 378 -1.02 21.37 10.43
N TYR A 379 -1.63 20.88 11.52
CA TYR A 379 -3.08 20.94 11.72
C TYR A 379 -3.57 22.26 12.32
N MET A 380 -2.69 23.08 12.91
CA MET A 380 -3.06 24.41 13.38
C MET A 380 -3.49 25.31 12.21
N ALA A 381 -2.80 25.18 11.06
CA ALA A 381 -3.13 25.92 9.84
C ALA A 381 -4.53 25.60 9.27
N THR A 382 -5.17 24.52 9.75
CA THR A 382 -6.54 24.16 9.36
C THR A 382 -7.60 24.60 10.38
N HIS A 383 -7.21 25.07 11.57
CA HIS A 383 -8.12 25.51 12.62
C HIS A 383 -8.51 26.99 12.44
N ARG A 384 -9.51 27.25 11.60
CA ARG A 384 -9.93 28.61 11.24
C ARG A 384 -10.38 29.44 12.45
N GLY A 385 -11.12 28.85 13.40
CA GLY A 385 -11.64 29.56 14.57
C GLY A 385 -10.54 30.12 15.49
N GLY A 386 -9.52 29.31 15.78
CA GLY A 386 -8.38 29.75 16.59
C GLY A 386 -7.43 30.68 15.85
N MET A 387 -7.29 30.53 14.54
CA MET A 387 -6.57 31.53 13.73
C MET A 387 -7.27 32.89 13.78
N LEU A 388 -8.61 32.92 13.65
CA LEU A 388 -9.40 34.16 13.77
C LEU A 388 -9.29 34.79 15.16
N ALA A 389 -9.21 33.98 16.23
CA ALA A 389 -8.99 34.47 17.59
C ALA A 389 -7.58 35.05 17.83
N CYS A 390 -6.60 34.69 16.99
CA CYS A 390 -5.24 35.24 17.01
C CYS A 390 -5.04 36.42 16.06
N VAL A 391 -6.07 36.81 15.28
CA VAL A 391 -6.01 38.03 14.47
C VAL A 391 -6.29 39.23 15.39
N LEU A 392 -5.31 40.13 15.50
CA LEU A 392 -5.52 41.42 16.16
C LEU A 392 -6.66 42.17 15.46
N PRO A 393 -7.55 42.86 16.20
CA PRO A 393 -8.58 43.69 15.58
C PRO A 393 -7.92 44.68 14.62
N VAL A 394 -8.48 44.81 13.40
CA VAL A 394 -8.00 45.80 12.44
C VAL A 394 -8.21 47.18 13.08
N PRO A 395 -7.16 48.00 13.27
CA PRO A 395 -7.33 49.32 13.85
C PRO A 395 -8.27 50.14 12.96
N GLU A 396 -9.33 50.70 13.55
CA GLU A 396 -10.19 51.67 12.89
C GLU A 396 -9.39 52.96 12.66
N GLY A 397 -8.75 53.07 11.50
CA GLY A 397 -7.90 54.21 11.19
C GLY A 397 -7.33 54.14 9.79
N GLY A 398 -8.17 54.42 8.79
CA GLY A 398 -7.74 54.47 7.39
C GLY A 398 -8.83 54.87 6.40
N SER A 399 -9.77 55.72 6.83
CA SER A 399 -10.61 56.51 5.92
C SER A 399 -10.27 57.97 6.15
N SER A 400 -9.40 58.49 5.31
CA SER A 400 -9.20 59.92 5.06
C SER A 400 -8.98 60.09 3.57
#